data_AF-A0A817Q7R2-F1
#
_entry.id   AF-A0A817Q7R2-F1
#
_cell.length_a   1.000
_cell.length_b   1.000
_cell.length_c   1.000
_cell.angle_alpha   90.00
_cell.angle_beta   90.00
_cell.angle_gamma   90.00
#
_symmetry.space_group_name_H-M   'P 1'
#
loop_
_entity.id
_entity.type
_entity.pdbx_description
1 polymer ?
#
loop_
_entity_poly.entity_id
_entity_poly.type
_entity_poly.pdbx_seq_one_letter_code
_entity_poly.pdbx_strand_id
1 'polypeptide(L)'
;HRQLTDRLKSTHNGDILIHAGDITNYGRGSKPFDDFAQWLSELSFKHKLIIAGNHDSILNRFLNHVQFLQDEQMIIDDYLRIYG
;
A
#
# COMPACT_ATOMS: atom_id res chain seq x y z
N HIS A 1 0.55 -1.56 -11.19
CA HIS A 1 1.42 -0.59 -10.46
C HIS A 1 2.62 -0.08 -11.25
N ARG A 2 3.44 -0.94 -11.86
CA ARG A 2 4.70 -0.56 -12.54
C ARG A 2 4.58 0.59 -13.56
N GLN A 3 3.44 0.74 -14.24
CA GLN A 3 3.17 1.84 -15.18
C GLN A 3 3.13 3.24 -14.52
N LEU A 4 2.99 3.32 -13.20
CA LEU A 4 2.95 4.58 -12.45
C LEU A 4 4.31 4.99 -11.90
N THR A 5 5.34 4.14 -12.06
CA THR A 5 6.64 4.29 -11.38
C THR A 5 7.30 5.64 -11.66
N ASP A 6 7.37 6.06 -12.92
CA ASP A 6 8.05 7.32 -13.28
C ASP A 6 7.31 8.55 -12.73
N ARG A 7 5.97 8.52 -12.74
CA ARG A 7 5.15 9.59 -12.17
C ARG A 7 5.32 9.68 -10.66
N LEU A 8 5.35 8.54 -9.98
CA LEU A 8 5.50 8.50 -8.53
C LEU A 8 6.93 8.83 -8.08
N LYS A 9 7.97 8.37 -8.79
CA LYS A 9 9.37 8.70 -8.51
C LYS A 9 9.71 10.16 -8.81
N SER A 10 9.10 10.76 -9.83
CA SER A 10 9.25 12.20 -10.10
C SER A 10 8.52 13.09 -9.08
N THR A 11 7.59 12.52 -8.30
CA THR A 11 6.94 13.18 -7.17
C THR A 11 7.89 13.20 -5.97
N HIS A 12 8.96 14.00 -6.05
CA HIS A 12 9.99 14.12 -5.00
C HIS A 12 9.47 14.70 -3.67
N ASN A 13 8.22 15.19 -3.62
CA ASN A 13 7.63 15.91 -2.49
C ASN A 13 6.36 15.23 -1.92
N GLY A 14 6.12 13.95 -2.21
CA GLY A 14 4.98 13.24 -1.65
C GLY A 14 5.25 12.76 -0.23
N ASP A 15 4.57 13.30 0.77
CA ASP A 15 4.71 12.84 2.16
C ASP A 15 4.03 11.49 2.40
N ILE A 16 2.85 11.27 1.78
CA ILE A 16 1.99 10.12 2.03
C ILE A 16 1.56 9.50 0.69
N LEU A 17 1.80 8.20 0.54
CA LEU A 17 1.20 7.36 -0.50
C LEU A 17 0.04 6.56 0.09
N ILE A 18 -1.11 6.62 -0.55
CA ILE A 18 -2.29 5.82 -0.18
C ILE A 18 -2.64 4.90 -1.35
N HIS A 19 -2.74 3.60 -1.07
CA HIS A 19 -3.22 2.59 -2.03
C HIS A 19 -4.50 1.95 -1.51
N ALA A 20 -5.61 2.22 -2.21
CA ALA A 20 -6.97 1.92 -1.76
C ALA A 20 -7.48 0.52 -2.18
N GLY A 21 -6.65 -0.52 -2.06
CA GLY A 21 -7.03 -1.89 -2.41
C GLY A 21 -6.87 -2.28 -3.88
N ASP A 22 -7.27 -3.52 -4.18
CA ASP A 22 -7.18 -4.21 -5.47
C ASP A 22 -5.76 -4.23 -6.04
N ILE A 23 -4.83 -4.72 -5.22
CA ILE A 23 -3.46 -5.02 -5.59
C ILE A 23 -3.43 -6.13 -6.64
N THR A 24 -4.31 -7.12 -6.51
CA THR A 24 -4.36 -8.30 -7.36
C THR A 24 -5.71 -8.46 -8.05
N ASN A 25 -5.76 -9.19 -9.17
CA ASN A 25 -7.04 -9.48 -9.85
C ASN A 25 -7.80 -10.67 -9.24
N TYR A 26 -7.10 -11.57 -8.54
CA TYR A 26 -7.67 -12.87 -8.13
C TYR A 26 -7.28 -13.30 -6.71
N GLY A 27 -6.41 -12.58 -6.00
CA GLY A 27 -6.02 -12.92 -4.62
C GLY A 27 -5.35 -14.27 -4.45
N ARG A 28 -4.65 -14.76 -5.48
CA ARG A 28 -4.06 -16.11 -5.48
C ARG A 28 -2.53 -16.07 -5.57
N GLY A 29 -1.89 -16.79 -4.65
CA GLY A 29 -0.43 -16.94 -4.59
C GLY A 29 0.26 -15.73 -3.99
N SER A 30 1.52 -15.91 -3.53
CA SER A 30 2.31 -14.83 -2.93
C SER A 30 2.88 -13.87 -3.97
N LYS A 31 3.21 -14.38 -5.17
CA LYS A 31 3.97 -13.65 -6.20
C LYS A 31 3.44 -12.24 -6.53
N PRO A 32 2.11 -12.01 -6.69
CA PRO A 32 1.61 -10.66 -6.95
C PRO A 32 1.84 -9.70 -5.77
N PHE A 33 1.70 -10.18 -4.54
CA PHE A 33 1.97 -9.39 -3.33
C PHE A 33 3.47 -9.14 -3.15
N ASP A 34 4.31 -10.11 -3.46
CA ASP A 34 5.77 -9.97 -3.42
C ASP A 34 6.25 -8.92 -4.44
N ASP A 35 5.72 -8.95 -5.68
CA ASP A 35 6.04 -7.94 -6.71
C ASP A 35 5.53 -6.55 -6.31
N PHE A 36 4.33 -6.47 -5.72
CA PHE A 36 3.80 -5.21 -5.20
C PHE A 36 4.65 -4.67 -4.04
N ALA A 37 5.05 -5.51 -3.09
CA ALA A 37 5.89 -5.13 -1.96
C ALA A 37 7.25 -4.62 -2.43
N GLN A 38 7.86 -5.33 -3.40
CA GLN A 38 9.11 -4.90 -4.01
C GLN A 38 8.94 -3.54 -4.69
N TRP A 39 7.92 -3.37 -5.54
CA TRP A 39 7.63 -2.09 -6.19
C TRP A 39 7.41 -0.96 -5.17
N LEU A 40 6.64 -1.23 -4.13
CA LEU A 40 6.33 -0.26 -3.08
C LEU A 40 7.60 0.18 -2.33
N SER A 41 8.56 -0.73 -2.11
CA SER A 41 9.84 -0.43 -1.47
C SER A 41 10.71 0.55 -2.26
N GLU A 42 10.56 0.60 -3.60
CA GLU A 42 11.34 1.47 -4.48
C GLU A 42 10.87 2.94 -4.47
N LEU A 43 9.72 3.23 -3.85
CA LEU A 43 9.15 4.57 -3.79
C LEU A 43 9.60 5.31 -2.52
N SER A 44 9.88 6.61 -2.62
CA SER A 44 10.51 7.41 -1.54
C SER A 44 9.53 8.14 -0.60
N PHE A 45 8.24 7.80 -0.62
CA PHE A 45 7.24 8.40 0.28
C PHE A 45 7.55 8.06 1.75
N LYS A 46 7.45 9.06 2.63
CA LYS A 46 7.69 8.92 4.09
C LYS A 46 6.70 7.93 4.71
N HIS A 47 5.42 8.08 4.37
CA HIS A 47 4.35 7.22 4.85
C HIS A 47 3.69 6.48 3.69
N LYS A 48 3.42 5.18 3.86
CA LYS A 48 2.78 4.32 2.85
C LYS A 48 1.63 3.56 3.51
N LEU A 49 0.40 3.97 3.20
CA LEU A 49 -0.82 3.34 3.68
C LEU A 49 -1.41 2.46 2.58
N ILE A 50 -1.61 1.18 2.87
CA ILE A 50 -2.19 0.23 1.92
C ILE A 50 -3.32 -0.51 2.61
N ILE A 51 -4.51 -0.48 2.00
CA ILE A 51 -5.64 -1.29 2.43
C ILE A 51 -5.86 -2.42 1.41
N ALA A 52 -6.48 -3.52 1.83
CA ALA A 52 -6.88 -4.62 0.94
C ALA A 52 -8.16 -4.24 0.20
N GLY A 53 -8.23 -4.57 -1.08
CA GLY A 53 -9.50 -4.55 -1.82
C GLY A 53 -10.21 -5.90 -1.73
N ASN A 54 -11.35 -6.03 -2.42
CA ASN A 54 -12.13 -7.27 -2.42
C ASN A 54 -11.38 -8.45 -3.06
N HIS A 55 -10.33 -8.16 -3.84
CA HIS A 55 -9.48 -9.17 -4.46
C HIS A 55 -8.25 -9.54 -3.64
N ASP A 56 -8.00 -8.90 -2.49
CA ASP A 56 -6.75 -9.05 -1.73
C ASP A 56 -6.94 -9.74 -0.37
N SER A 57 -7.88 -10.69 -0.29
CA SER A 57 -8.29 -11.35 0.97
C SER A 57 -7.16 -12.05 1.75
N ILE A 58 -5.98 -12.21 1.14
CA ILE A 58 -4.80 -12.82 1.77
C ILE A 58 -3.67 -11.82 2.05
N LEU A 59 -3.88 -10.52 1.82
CA LEU A 59 -2.87 -9.46 1.93
C LEU A 59 -2.18 -9.43 3.29
N ASN A 60 -2.95 -9.62 4.36
CA ASN A 60 -2.45 -9.63 5.74
C ASN A 60 -1.39 -10.72 6.01
N ARG A 61 -1.30 -11.75 5.17
CA ARG A 61 -0.31 -12.82 5.27
C ARG A 61 1.04 -12.48 4.62
N PHE A 62 1.10 -11.41 3.82
CA PHE A 62 2.25 -11.11 2.95
C PHE A 62 2.91 -9.75 3.22
N LEU A 63 2.20 -8.79 3.81
CA LEU A 63 2.76 -7.47 4.11
C LEU A 63 2.94 -7.24 5.61
N ASN A 64 4.06 -7.71 6.17
CA ASN A 64 4.37 -7.56 7.61
C ASN A 64 4.74 -6.13 8.03
N HIS A 65 4.99 -5.22 7.07
CA HIS A 65 5.44 -3.84 7.32
C HIS A 65 4.46 -2.78 6.84
N VAL A 66 3.23 -3.18 6.53
CA VAL A 66 2.22 -2.29 5.98
C VAL A 66 1.02 -2.33 6.90
N GLN A 67 0.58 -1.16 7.35
CA GLN A 67 -0.62 -1.06 8.17
C GLN A 67 -1.84 -1.34 7.30
N PHE A 68 -2.49 -2.46 7.59
CA PHE A 68 -3.77 -2.84 7.02
C PHE A 68 -4.86 -2.20 7.89
N LEU A 69 -5.73 -1.40 7.28
CA LEU A 69 -6.90 -0.84 7.96
C LEU A 69 -8.14 -1.58 7.50
N GLN A 70 -8.78 -2.26 8.45
CA GLN A 70 -10.14 -2.79 8.32
C GLN A 70 -10.84 -2.58 9.66
N ASP A 71 -11.83 -1.67 9.69
CA ASP A 71 -12.48 -1.21 10.92
C ASP A 71 -11.47 -0.64 11.96
N GLU A 72 -10.36 -0.10 11.47
CA GLU A 72 -9.25 0.41 12.28
C GLU A 72 -8.93 1.87 11.96
N GLN A 73 -8.17 2.51 12.86
CA GLN A 73 -7.67 3.87 12.66
C GLN A 73 -6.15 3.88 12.68
N MET A 74 -5.55 4.65 11.78
CA MET A 74 -4.16 5.08 11.92
C MET A 74 -4.08 6.57 12.21
N ILE A 75 -3.06 6.97 12.96
CA ILE A 75 -2.69 8.35 13.18
C ILE A 75 -1.30 8.57 12.61
N ILE A 76 -1.18 9.47 11.63
CA ILE A 76 0.09 9.86 11.03
C ILE A 76 0.56 11.17 11.65
N ASP A 77 1.78 11.14 12.18
CA ASP A 77 2.47 12.28 12.80
C ASP A 77 1.60 13.02 13.84
N ASP A 78 0.74 12.31 14.59
CA ASP A 78 -0.19 12.83 15.62
C ASP A 78 -1.31 13.79 15.15
N TYR A 79 -1.37 14.12 13.85
CA TYR A 79 -2.34 15.10 13.31
C TYR A 79 -3.38 14.46 12.37
N LEU A 80 -2.97 13.55 11.50
CA LEU A 80 -3.82 13.02 10.44
C LEU A 80 -4.39 11.66 10.86
N ARG A 81 -5.72 11.57 10.98
CA ARG A 81 -6.43 10.33 11.27
C ARG A 81 -7.05 9.77 10.00
N ILE A 82 -6.76 8.51 9.69
CA ILE A 82 -7.37 7.79 8.56
C ILE A 82 -8.09 6.57 9.13
N TYR A 83 -9.36 6.43 8.79
CA TYR A 83 -10.23 5.32 9.16
C TYR A 83 -10.51 4.47 7.93
N GLY A 84 -10.43 3.15 8.08
CA GLY A 84 -10.69 2.17 7.02
C GLY A 84 -10.98 0.81 7.59
#